data_AF-L9ZDK1-F1
#
_entry.id   AF-L9ZDK1-F1
#
_cell.length_a   1.000
_cell.length_b   1.000
_cell.length_c   1.000
_cell.angle_alpha   90.00
_cell.angle_beta   90.00
_cell.angle_gamma   90.00
#
_symmetry.space_group_name_H-M   'P 1'
#
loop_
_entity.id
_entity.type
_entity.pdbx_description
1 polymer ?
#
loop_
_entity_poly.entity_id
_entity_poly.type
_entity_poly.pdbx_seq_one_letter_code
_entity_poly.pdbx_strand_id
1 'polypeptide(L)'
;MAVDLVFNWLQEWAQVIAGLGSVLLTGGLVYLYWQQQNLLKRELNRDVRHRHTETLRKRIRAWHGDIDELGVSDDAGFFSDETNLPKVRGASVEPAAPLVDVVGRDTGFRVVPEAIEDDRYLRDLLENHASELRELKEEIEGLYQDFESAKSDFRSEFSDGRKVETEGYILEPTQFFDEWVFQKAVILNREHLSTDKERLRAIAEDSMDETTARSDPATVSFTADARGSARVYTYEALLKSDDLDDLDEYRDEIEEEVLEIYYDAIDDLGEEGVYRHAVDAAEILDEMAERIEELKAKLVEYEGHPLYMGDCPYLDEATL
;
A
#
# COMPACT_ATOMS: atom_id res chain seq x y z
N MET A 1 67.91 45.05 58.47
CA MET A 1 68.77 44.06 57.77
C MET A 1 68.17 42.65 57.76
N ALA A 2 67.80 42.04 58.90
CA ALA A 2 67.12 40.71 58.87
C ALA A 2 65.64 40.79 58.44
N VAL A 3 64.94 41.88 58.76
CA VAL A 3 63.51 42.09 58.42
C VAL A 3 63.33 42.35 56.92
N ASP A 4 64.23 43.11 56.30
CA ASP A 4 64.19 43.43 54.86
C ASP A 4 64.38 42.20 53.97
N LEU A 5 65.12 41.21 54.46
CA LEU A 5 65.44 39.98 53.72
C LEU A 5 64.25 39.02 53.71
N VAL A 6 63.51 38.93 54.82
CA VAL A 6 62.26 38.14 54.90
C VAL A 6 61.14 38.81 54.10
N PHE A 7 61.07 40.14 54.08
CA PHE A 7 60.06 40.88 53.34
C PHE A 7 60.29 40.80 51.81
N ASN A 8 61.53 40.93 51.34
CA ASN A 8 61.87 40.74 49.93
C ASN A 8 61.63 39.30 49.47
N TRP A 9 61.95 38.31 50.31
CA TRP A 9 61.66 36.90 50.01
C TRP A 9 60.15 36.66 49.90
N LEU A 10 59.34 37.15 50.85
CA LEU A 10 57.88 37.04 50.78
C LEU A 10 57.29 37.75 49.56
N GLN A 11 57.86 38.88 49.14
CA GLN A 11 57.39 39.65 47.99
C GLN A 11 57.74 38.98 46.65
N GLU A 12 58.90 38.35 46.54
CA GLU A 12 59.26 37.51 45.38
C GLU A 12 58.35 36.27 45.30
N TRP A 13 58.11 35.59 46.42
CA TRP A 13 57.20 34.44 46.44
C TRP A 13 55.75 34.82 46.19
N ALA A 14 55.29 36.00 46.60
CA ALA A 14 53.95 36.49 46.30
C ALA A 14 53.72 36.68 44.78
N GLN A 15 54.74 37.13 44.04
CA GLN A 15 54.68 37.24 42.57
C GLN A 15 54.67 35.88 41.89
N VAL A 16 55.45 34.92 42.39
CA VAL A 16 55.47 33.53 41.90
C VAL A 16 54.14 32.81 42.19
N ILE A 17 53.58 33.00 43.38
CA ILE A 17 52.28 32.44 43.79
C ILE A 17 51.14 33.08 42.99
N ALA A 18 51.17 34.39 42.73
CA ALA A 18 50.20 35.07 41.88
C ALA A 18 50.28 34.59 40.41
N GLY A 19 51.50 34.38 39.89
CA GLY A 19 51.73 33.82 38.56
C GLY A 19 51.24 32.37 38.43
N LEU A 20 51.54 31.51 39.41
CA LEU A 20 51.07 30.12 39.44
C LEU A 20 49.56 30.03 39.66
N GLY A 21 48.98 30.89 40.50
CA GLY A 21 47.54 30.98 40.72
C GLY A 21 46.79 31.38 39.45
N SER A 22 47.34 32.31 38.67
CA SER A 22 46.79 32.71 37.37
C SER A 22 46.84 31.57 36.34
N VAL A 23 47.95 30.82 36.26
CA VAL A 23 48.07 29.66 35.36
C VAL A 23 47.12 28.52 35.75
N LEU A 24 46.97 28.23 37.05
CA LEU A 24 46.03 27.23 37.55
C LEU A 24 44.57 27.64 37.31
N LEU A 25 44.22 28.92 37.50
CA LEU A 25 42.90 29.44 37.19
C LEU A 25 42.61 29.40 35.69
N THR A 26 43.59 29.74 34.85
CA THR A 26 43.43 29.69 33.39
C THR A 26 43.30 28.23 32.91
N GLY A 27 44.11 27.31 33.44
CA GLY A 27 43.99 25.88 33.17
C GLY A 27 42.65 25.29 33.63
N GLY A 28 42.18 25.71 34.82
CA GLY A 28 40.85 25.35 35.34
C GLY A 28 39.71 25.88 34.46
N LEU A 29 39.81 27.12 33.97
CA LEU A 29 38.83 27.70 33.04
C LEU A 29 38.81 26.98 31.68
N VAL A 30 39.97 26.62 31.14
CA VAL A 30 40.05 25.84 29.89
C VAL A 30 39.45 24.44 30.08
N TYR A 31 39.71 23.79 31.22
CA TYR A 31 39.11 22.49 31.54
C TYR A 31 37.58 22.59 31.68
N LEU A 32 37.08 23.60 32.39
CA LEU A 32 35.65 23.85 32.54
C LEU A 32 35.00 24.19 31.19
N TYR A 33 35.66 24.97 30.34
CA TYR A 33 35.19 25.27 28.99
C TYR A 33 35.11 24.00 28.13
N TRP A 34 36.13 23.13 28.19
CA TRP A 34 36.11 21.84 27.48
C TRP A 34 35.02 20.90 28.01
N GLN A 35 34.81 20.87 29.32
CA GLN A 35 33.73 20.10 29.94
C GLN A 35 32.34 20.63 29.53
N GLN A 36 32.16 21.96 29.51
CA GLN A 36 30.93 22.59 29.05
C GLN A 36 30.66 22.32 27.57
N GLN A 37 31.69 22.40 26.71
CA GLN A 37 31.55 22.02 25.30
C GLN A 37 31.19 20.54 25.12
N ASN A 38 31.80 19.65 25.90
CA ASN A 38 31.49 18.22 25.83
C ASN A 38 30.05 17.92 26.28
N LEU A 39 29.53 18.63 27.29
CA LEU A 39 28.15 18.50 27.72
C LEU A 39 27.18 19.04 26.66
N LEU A 40 27.46 20.23 26.11
CA LEU A 40 26.68 20.82 25.01
C LEU A 40 26.63 19.90 23.78
N LYS A 41 27.77 19.30 23.40
CA LYS A 41 27.82 18.32 22.30
C LYS A 41 26.99 17.08 22.59
N ARG A 42 26.98 16.58 23.83
CA ARG A 42 26.17 15.42 24.23
C ARG A 42 24.68 15.73 24.23
N GLU A 43 24.28 16.90 24.71
CA GLU A 43 22.89 17.35 24.69
C GLU A 43 22.41 17.58 23.26
N LEU A 44 23.21 18.26 22.42
CA LEU A 44 22.91 18.45 21.01
C LEU A 44 22.76 17.11 20.28
N ASN A 45 23.70 16.18 20.47
CA ASN A 45 23.60 14.85 19.86
C ASN A 45 22.38 14.07 20.34
N ARG A 46 21.97 14.24 21.61
CA ARG A 46 20.75 13.63 22.14
C ARG A 46 19.51 14.22 21.48
N ASP A 47 19.43 15.54 21.38
CA ASP A 47 18.30 16.25 20.77
C ASP A 47 18.16 15.95 19.27
N VAL A 48 19.28 15.89 18.55
CA VAL A 48 19.30 15.55 17.12
C VAL A 48 18.80 14.12 16.92
N ARG A 49 19.31 13.15 17.69
CA ARG A 49 18.84 11.76 17.64
C ARG A 49 17.35 11.64 17.98
N HIS A 50 16.89 12.40 18.97
CA HIS A 50 15.49 12.42 19.34
C HIS A 50 14.60 12.93 18.22
N ARG A 51 14.93 14.09 17.64
CA ARG A 51 14.17 14.67 16.50
C ARG A 51 14.18 13.78 15.28
N HIS A 52 15.33 13.15 15.00
CA HIS A 52 15.46 12.22 13.88
C HIS A 52 14.58 10.98 14.09
N THR A 53 14.66 10.35 15.26
CA THR A 53 13.78 9.22 15.67
C THR A 53 12.30 9.60 15.57
N GLU A 54 11.90 10.77 16.08
CA GLU A 54 10.52 11.27 15.97
C GLU A 54 10.09 11.47 14.52
N THR A 55 11.01 11.90 13.65
CA THR A 55 10.71 12.09 12.23
C THR A 55 10.52 10.75 11.53
N LEU A 56 11.37 9.76 11.81
CA LEU A 56 11.19 8.38 11.32
C LEU A 56 9.85 7.80 11.78
N ARG A 57 9.49 7.95 13.07
CA ARG A 57 8.19 7.54 13.60
C ARG A 57 7.02 8.20 12.87
N LYS A 58 7.11 9.50 12.58
CA LYS A 58 6.08 10.21 11.80
C LYS A 58 5.91 9.65 10.39
N ARG A 59 6.99 9.14 9.77
CA ARG A 59 6.91 8.48 8.45
C ARG A 59 6.28 7.10 8.54
N ILE A 60 6.60 6.32 9.57
CA ILE A 60 5.94 5.04 9.85
C ILE A 60 4.43 5.25 10.04
N ARG A 61 4.02 6.26 10.82
CA ARG A 61 2.60 6.63 10.97
C ARG A 61 1.95 7.06 9.66
N ALA A 62 2.64 7.88 8.87
CA ALA A 62 2.13 8.29 7.57
C ALA A 62 1.92 7.10 6.63
N TRP A 63 2.81 6.09 6.68
CA TRP A 63 2.69 4.86 5.89
C TRP A 63 1.61 3.92 6.41
N HIS A 64 1.56 3.68 7.72
CA HIS A 64 0.57 2.77 8.31
C HIS A 64 -0.85 3.36 8.29
N GLY A 65 -1.03 4.65 8.58
CA GLY A 65 -2.32 5.24 8.97
C GLY A 65 -2.34 5.62 10.45
N ASP A 66 -3.50 6.01 10.99
CA ASP A 66 -3.60 6.49 12.37
C ASP A 66 -3.35 5.35 13.38
N ILE A 67 -2.13 5.23 13.90
CA ILE A 67 -1.72 4.15 14.81
C ILE A 67 -2.18 4.41 16.26
N ASP A 68 -2.60 5.64 16.56
CA ASP A 68 -2.99 6.08 17.91
C ASP A 68 -4.30 5.42 18.42
N GLU A 69 -5.01 4.62 17.60
CA GLU A 69 -6.21 3.85 17.99
C GLU A 69 -5.94 2.45 18.58
N LEU A 70 -4.67 2.01 18.67
CA LEU A 70 -4.32 0.71 19.27
C LEU A 70 -4.12 0.75 20.80
N GLY A 71 -4.54 1.83 21.46
CA GLY A 71 -4.39 2.03 22.90
C GLY A 71 -5.67 2.51 23.59
N VAL A 72 -6.44 1.56 24.13
CA VAL A 72 -7.56 1.73 25.07
C VAL A 72 -8.90 2.16 24.45
N SER A 73 -9.67 1.18 23.99
CA SER A 73 -11.10 1.15 24.30
C SER A 73 -11.58 -0.28 24.52
N ASP A 74 -12.08 -0.56 25.73
CA ASP A 74 -12.70 -1.84 26.12
C ASP A 74 -14.10 -2.03 25.51
N ASP A 75 -14.42 -1.31 24.41
CA ASP A 75 -15.76 -1.31 23.80
C ASP A 75 -15.76 -1.01 22.28
N ALA A 76 -14.70 -1.40 21.56
CA ALA A 76 -14.62 -1.27 20.10
C ALA A 76 -14.68 -2.64 19.41
N GLY A 77 -15.71 -2.83 18.59
CA GLY A 77 -15.85 -4.00 17.73
C GLY A 77 -14.79 -4.01 16.62
N PHE A 78 -13.80 -4.89 16.77
CA PHE A 78 -13.07 -5.66 15.77
C PHE A 78 -12.46 -5.04 14.49
N PHE A 79 -12.83 -3.86 13.97
CA PHE A 79 -12.18 -3.25 12.79
C PHE A 79 -12.36 -1.73 12.73
N SER A 80 -11.34 -0.93 13.04
CA SER A 80 -11.18 0.40 12.44
C SER A 80 -10.12 0.28 11.32
N ASP A 81 -10.61 0.32 10.08
CA ASP A 81 -9.95 -0.21 8.88
C ASP A 81 -9.21 0.87 8.06
N GLU A 82 -8.87 1.99 8.70
CA GLU A 82 -8.25 3.17 8.07
C GLU A 82 -6.71 3.07 8.11
N THR A 83 -6.17 2.04 7.47
CA THR A 83 -4.74 1.98 7.14
C THR A 83 -4.48 2.62 5.77
N ASN A 84 -3.30 3.23 5.62
CA ASN A 84 -2.81 3.74 4.32
C ASN A 84 -2.05 2.65 3.54
N LEU A 85 -2.31 1.38 3.83
CA LEU A 85 -1.69 0.23 3.20
C LEU A 85 -2.51 -0.22 1.98
N PRO A 86 -1.89 -0.94 1.02
CA PRO A 86 -2.62 -1.62 -0.04
C PRO A 86 -3.67 -2.57 0.52
N LYS A 87 -4.73 -2.81 -0.25
CA LYS A 87 -5.82 -3.71 0.16
C LYS A 87 -6.04 -4.78 -0.90
N VAL A 88 -5.95 -6.04 -0.47
CA VAL A 88 -6.32 -7.18 -1.30
C VAL A 88 -7.82 -7.39 -1.20
N ARG A 89 -8.53 -7.21 -2.32
CA ARG A 89 -9.96 -7.53 -2.46
C ARG A 89 -10.11 -8.94 -3.03
N GLY A 90 -11.35 -9.37 -3.29
CA GLY A 90 -11.67 -10.72 -3.74
C GLY A 90 -10.84 -11.20 -4.94
N ALA A 91 -10.77 -10.40 -6.01
CA ALA A 91 -9.98 -10.69 -7.22
C ALA A 91 -9.23 -9.46 -7.76
N SER A 92 -8.96 -8.49 -6.90
CA SER A 92 -8.28 -7.25 -7.27
C SER A 92 -7.46 -6.71 -6.12
N VAL A 93 -6.58 -5.77 -6.44
CA VAL A 93 -5.71 -5.12 -5.47
C VAL A 93 -5.88 -3.62 -5.58
N GLU A 94 -6.06 -2.97 -4.44
CA GLU A 94 -6.05 -1.52 -4.35
C GLU A 94 -4.69 -1.02 -3.87
N PRO A 95 -4.13 0.03 -4.47
CA PRO A 95 -2.89 0.64 -3.99
C PRO A 95 -3.08 1.27 -2.61
N ALA A 96 -1.95 1.60 -1.97
CA ALA A 96 -1.92 2.44 -0.78
C ALA A 96 -2.70 3.75 -1.00
N ALA A 97 -3.59 4.06 -0.05
CA ALA A 97 -4.43 5.26 -0.14
C ALA A 97 -3.55 6.53 -0.21
N PRO A 98 -3.87 7.49 -1.10
CA PRO A 98 -3.12 8.72 -1.17
C PRO A 98 -3.40 9.57 0.09
N LEU A 99 -2.36 10.19 0.65
CA LEU A 99 -2.53 11.13 1.77
C LEU A 99 -3.20 12.45 1.35
N VAL A 100 -3.31 12.70 0.03
CA VAL A 100 -3.94 13.87 -0.56
C VAL A 100 -4.70 13.41 -1.81
N ASP A 101 -6.01 13.66 -1.87
CA ASP A 101 -6.79 13.39 -3.08
C ASP A 101 -6.34 14.31 -4.22
N VAL A 102 -5.54 13.79 -5.14
CA VAL A 102 -5.14 14.49 -6.36
C VAL A 102 -5.94 13.94 -7.53
N VAL A 103 -7.04 14.63 -7.86
CA VAL A 103 -7.90 14.28 -9.01
C VAL A 103 -7.09 14.34 -10.32
N GLY A 104 -7.04 13.22 -11.05
CA GLY A 104 -6.52 13.15 -12.42
C GLY A 104 -5.09 12.65 -12.59
N ARG A 105 -4.48 12.03 -11.57
CA ARG A 105 -3.25 11.25 -11.75
C ARG A 105 -3.57 9.77 -11.93
N ASP A 106 -2.98 9.19 -12.96
CA ASP A 106 -2.95 7.74 -13.17
C ASP A 106 -1.99 7.15 -12.15
N THR A 107 -2.52 6.68 -11.03
CA THR A 107 -1.72 6.14 -9.94
C THR A 107 -1.59 4.64 -10.14
N GLY A 108 -0.48 4.22 -10.74
CA GLY A 108 -0.08 2.81 -10.72
C GLY A 108 0.00 2.27 -9.29
N PHE A 109 0.07 0.94 -9.15
CA PHE A 109 0.12 0.29 -7.85
C PHE A 109 1.32 0.76 -7.01
N ARG A 110 1.07 1.05 -5.73
CA ARG A 110 2.08 1.50 -4.76
C ARG A 110 1.80 0.89 -3.40
N VAL A 111 2.86 0.46 -2.73
CA VAL A 111 2.81 -0.06 -1.34
C VAL A 111 2.92 1.07 -0.31
N VAL A 112 3.56 2.17 -0.71
CA VAL A 112 3.75 3.37 0.10
C VAL A 112 2.84 4.47 -0.45
N PRO A 113 2.19 5.29 0.40
CA PRO A 113 1.46 6.45 -0.05
C PRO A 113 2.33 7.41 -0.88
N GLU A 114 1.82 7.87 -2.02
CA GLU A 114 2.54 8.72 -2.99
C GLU A 114 3.23 9.93 -2.34
N ALA A 115 2.57 10.55 -1.35
CA ALA A 115 3.05 11.75 -0.69
C ALA A 115 4.35 11.57 0.10
N ILE A 116 4.73 10.33 0.48
CA ILE A 116 5.93 10.06 1.27
C ILE A 116 6.94 9.14 0.57
N GLU A 117 6.61 8.58 -0.59
CA GLU A 117 7.46 7.62 -1.30
C GLU A 117 8.86 8.17 -1.63
N ASP A 118 8.93 9.42 -2.08
CA ASP A 118 10.18 10.13 -2.38
C ASP A 118 10.78 10.88 -1.18
N ASP A 119 10.21 10.73 0.02
CA ASP A 119 10.67 11.42 1.22
C ASP A 119 12.04 10.90 1.68
N ARG A 120 12.97 11.82 1.90
CA ARG A 120 14.35 11.49 2.33
C ARG A 120 14.41 10.70 3.64
N TYR A 121 13.48 10.92 4.57
CA TYR A 121 13.46 10.21 5.86
C TYR A 121 12.83 8.83 5.74
N LEU A 122 11.90 8.64 4.80
CA LEU A 122 11.44 7.29 4.47
C LEU A 122 12.57 6.49 3.83
N ARG A 123 13.32 7.08 2.89
CA ARG A 123 14.49 6.43 2.30
C ARG A 123 15.53 6.05 3.36
N ASP A 124 15.84 6.97 4.27
CA ASP A 124 16.75 6.70 5.39
C ASP A 124 16.24 5.58 6.31
N LEU A 125 14.93 5.54 6.59
CA LEU A 125 14.29 4.45 7.31
C LEU A 125 14.55 3.11 6.61
N LEU A 126 14.23 3.04 5.32
CA LEU A 126 14.30 1.81 4.51
C LEU A 126 15.73 1.33 4.26
N GLU A 127 16.69 2.25 4.13
CA GLU A 127 18.08 1.91 3.80
C GLU A 127 18.93 1.62 5.05
N ASN A 128 18.75 2.40 6.12
CA ASN A 128 19.70 2.41 7.25
C ASN A 128 19.12 1.86 8.57
N HIS A 129 17.80 1.77 8.69
CA HIS A 129 17.15 1.50 9.98
C HIS A 129 16.18 0.31 9.98
N ALA A 130 15.58 0.02 8.83
CA ALA A 130 14.50 -0.96 8.67
C ALA A 130 14.53 -1.56 7.26
N SER A 131 15.64 -2.20 6.89
CA SER A 131 15.79 -2.87 5.59
C SER A 131 14.75 -3.96 5.36
N GLU A 132 14.23 -4.58 6.42
CA GLU A 132 13.13 -5.54 6.36
C GLU A 132 11.84 -4.90 5.80
N LEU A 133 11.55 -3.63 6.12
CA LEU A 133 10.39 -2.92 5.54
C LEU A 133 10.57 -2.66 4.04
N ARG A 134 11.81 -2.46 3.60
CA ARG A 134 12.15 -2.31 2.17
C ARG A 134 11.97 -3.63 1.44
N GLU A 135 12.44 -4.73 2.03
CA GLU A 135 12.28 -6.08 1.48
C GLU A 135 10.79 -6.43 1.34
N LEU A 136 9.97 -6.22 2.38
CA LEU A 136 8.53 -6.43 2.30
C LEU A 136 7.84 -5.56 1.24
N LYS A 137 8.24 -4.28 1.12
CA LYS A 137 7.75 -3.41 0.06
C LYS A 137 8.05 -3.98 -1.33
N GLU A 138 9.30 -4.38 -1.55
CA GLU A 138 9.75 -4.94 -2.83
C GLU A 138 9.07 -6.28 -3.14
N GLU A 139 8.86 -7.14 -2.14
CA GLU A 139 8.12 -8.40 -2.27
C GLU A 139 6.67 -8.18 -2.68
N ILE A 140 5.95 -7.26 -2.03
CA ILE A 140 4.55 -6.93 -2.38
C ILE A 140 4.46 -6.33 -3.79
N GLU A 141 5.39 -5.46 -4.18
CA GLU A 141 5.46 -4.91 -5.54
C GLU A 141 5.75 -5.99 -6.59
N GLY A 142 6.59 -6.98 -6.26
CA GLY A 142 6.84 -8.16 -7.10
C GLY A 142 5.59 -9.02 -7.27
N LEU A 143 4.91 -9.36 -6.17
CA LEU A 143 3.66 -10.13 -6.20
C LEU A 143 2.58 -9.43 -7.04
N TYR A 144 2.46 -8.10 -6.96
CA TYR A 144 1.54 -7.36 -7.81
C TYR A 144 1.87 -7.50 -9.31
N GLN A 145 3.15 -7.47 -9.68
CA GLN A 145 3.58 -7.68 -11.08
C GLN A 145 3.28 -9.10 -11.56
N ASP A 146 3.49 -10.10 -10.70
CA ASP A 146 3.18 -11.49 -11.00
C ASP A 146 1.65 -11.68 -11.17
N PHE A 147 0.84 -11.04 -10.33
CA PHE A 147 -0.62 -11.02 -10.47
C PHE A 147 -1.08 -10.42 -11.80
N GLU A 148 -0.55 -9.25 -12.18
CA GLU A 148 -0.89 -8.61 -13.47
C GLU A 148 -0.41 -9.46 -14.67
N SER A 149 0.70 -10.18 -14.51
CA SER A 149 1.20 -11.12 -15.52
C SER A 149 0.25 -12.31 -15.69
N ALA A 150 -0.17 -12.94 -14.59
CA ALA A 150 -1.15 -14.03 -14.62
C ALA A 150 -2.49 -13.58 -15.22
N LYS A 151 -2.95 -12.36 -14.90
CA LYS A 151 -4.13 -11.75 -15.51
C LYS A 151 -3.95 -11.58 -17.02
N SER A 152 -2.80 -11.06 -17.46
CA SER A 152 -2.50 -10.89 -18.89
C SER A 152 -2.43 -12.23 -19.63
N ASP A 153 -1.82 -13.25 -19.03
CA ASP A 153 -1.68 -14.58 -19.61
C ASP A 153 -3.06 -15.26 -19.74
N PHE A 154 -3.91 -15.15 -18.71
CA PHE A 154 -5.31 -15.58 -18.78
C PHE A 154 -6.02 -14.97 -19.98
N ARG A 155 -5.98 -13.64 -20.13
CA ARG A 155 -6.64 -12.94 -21.24
C ARG A 155 -6.12 -13.35 -22.60
N SER A 156 -4.84 -13.65 -22.70
CA SER A 156 -4.21 -14.02 -23.98
C SER A 156 -4.61 -15.42 -24.45
N GLU A 157 -4.92 -16.32 -23.51
CA GLU A 157 -5.28 -17.71 -23.80
C GLU A 157 -6.79 -17.94 -23.78
N PHE A 158 -7.56 -17.12 -23.05
CA PHE A 158 -9.01 -17.20 -22.99
C PHE A 158 -9.60 -16.86 -24.35
N SER A 159 -10.37 -17.78 -24.94
CA SER A 159 -11.11 -17.48 -26.15
C SER A 159 -12.27 -16.54 -25.79
N ASP A 160 -12.26 -15.33 -26.37
CA ASP A 160 -13.32 -14.33 -26.21
C ASP A 160 -14.73 -14.96 -26.23
N GLY A 161 -15.64 -14.41 -25.42
CA GLY A 161 -16.95 -14.97 -25.13
C GLY A 161 -17.78 -15.39 -26.35
N ARG A 162 -18.77 -16.26 -26.11
CA ARG A 162 -19.65 -16.77 -27.17
C ARG A 162 -20.41 -15.61 -27.82
N LYS A 163 -20.34 -15.51 -29.15
CA LYS A 163 -21.21 -14.67 -29.97
C LYS A 163 -22.46 -15.45 -30.35
N VAL A 164 -23.64 -14.85 -30.16
CA VAL A 164 -24.93 -15.43 -30.53
C VAL A 164 -25.56 -14.57 -31.61
N GLU A 165 -26.00 -15.19 -32.71
CA GLU A 165 -26.68 -14.50 -33.80
C GLU A 165 -28.04 -15.14 -34.02
N THR A 166 -29.11 -14.39 -33.78
CA THR A 166 -30.51 -14.81 -33.97
C THR A 166 -31.13 -14.08 -35.15
N GLU A 167 -32.43 -14.31 -35.40
CA GLU A 167 -33.16 -13.56 -36.42
C GLU A 167 -33.38 -12.09 -36.03
N GLY A 168 -33.54 -11.80 -34.72
CA GLY A 168 -33.87 -10.47 -34.20
C GLY A 168 -32.67 -9.65 -33.71
N TYR A 169 -31.60 -10.29 -33.23
CA TYR A 169 -30.47 -9.60 -32.60
C TYR A 169 -29.14 -10.31 -32.81
N ILE A 170 -28.05 -9.60 -32.47
CA ILE A 170 -26.69 -10.13 -32.39
C ILE A 170 -26.17 -9.81 -30.99
N LEU A 171 -25.76 -10.83 -30.25
CA LEU A 171 -25.16 -10.70 -28.93
C LEU A 171 -23.65 -10.93 -29.03
N GLU A 172 -22.86 -9.96 -28.60
CA GLU A 172 -21.39 -10.00 -28.66
C GLU A 172 -20.77 -9.70 -27.29
N PRO A 173 -19.67 -10.39 -26.93
CA PRO A 173 -18.93 -10.06 -25.73
C PRO A 173 -18.23 -8.70 -25.91
N THR A 174 -18.15 -7.95 -24.84
CA THR A 174 -17.33 -6.74 -24.76
C THR A 174 -15.90 -7.09 -24.33
N GLN A 175 -15.01 -6.11 -24.38
CA GLN A 175 -13.61 -6.22 -23.95
C GLN A 175 -13.40 -6.45 -22.43
N PHE A 176 -14.46 -6.51 -21.62
CA PHE A 176 -14.35 -6.76 -20.18
C PHE A 176 -14.99 -8.08 -19.74
N PHE A 177 -15.53 -8.87 -20.69
CA PHE A 177 -16.09 -10.17 -20.35
C PHE A 177 -15.01 -11.14 -19.83
N ASP A 178 -13.85 -11.17 -20.50
CA ASP A 178 -12.65 -11.90 -20.06
C ASP A 178 -12.22 -11.51 -18.63
N GLU A 179 -12.26 -10.21 -18.30
CA GLU A 179 -11.95 -9.68 -16.98
C GLU A 179 -12.94 -10.19 -15.93
N TRP A 180 -14.23 -10.17 -16.27
CA TRP A 180 -15.27 -10.68 -15.39
C TRP A 180 -15.07 -12.19 -15.13
N VAL A 181 -14.82 -13.00 -16.17
CA VAL A 181 -14.56 -14.44 -16.04
C VAL A 181 -13.32 -14.70 -15.19
N PHE A 182 -12.21 -14.00 -15.47
CA PHE A 182 -10.98 -14.09 -14.69
C PHE A 182 -11.25 -13.84 -13.19
N GLN A 183 -11.99 -12.78 -12.87
CA GLN A 183 -12.29 -12.46 -11.48
C GLN A 183 -13.14 -13.52 -10.80
N LYS A 184 -14.15 -14.09 -11.48
CA LYS A 184 -14.94 -15.21 -10.92
C LYS A 184 -14.07 -16.44 -10.70
N ALA A 185 -13.16 -16.74 -11.62
CA ALA A 185 -12.21 -17.84 -11.50
C ALA A 185 -11.25 -17.65 -10.30
N VAL A 186 -10.71 -16.45 -10.11
CA VAL A 186 -9.86 -16.13 -8.95
C VAL A 186 -10.65 -16.28 -7.64
N ILE A 187 -11.87 -15.73 -7.56
CA ILE A 187 -12.72 -15.84 -6.36
C ILE A 187 -13.03 -17.30 -6.01
N LEU A 188 -13.28 -18.14 -7.03
CA LEU A 188 -13.57 -19.56 -6.84
C LEU A 188 -12.39 -20.30 -6.19
N ASN A 189 -11.16 -19.94 -6.55
CA ASN A 189 -9.95 -20.65 -6.14
C ASN A 189 -9.33 -20.17 -4.82
N ARG A 190 -9.71 -19.00 -4.29
CA ARG A 190 -9.19 -18.52 -3.01
C ARG A 190 -9.76 -19.29 -1.81
N GLU A 191 -8.87 -19.86 -1.00
CA GLU A 191 -9.19 -20.84 0.05
C GLU A 191 -10.09 -20.30 1.19
N HIS A 192 -10.28 -18.98 1.28
CA HIS A 192 -11.10 -18.35 2.31
C HIS A 192 -12.48 -17.88 1.84
N LEU A 193 -12.73 -17.90 0.53
CA LEU A 193 -14.00 -17.46 -0.05
C LEU A 193 -14.79 -18.59 -0.71
N SER A 194 -14.23 -19.81 -0.81
CA SER A 194 -14.82 -21.04 -1.39
C SER A 194 -16.28 -20.87 -1.80
N THR A 195 -16.47 -20.19 -2.92
CA THR A 195 -17.81 -19.83 -3.38
C THR A 195 -18.24 -20.99 -4.24
N ASP A 196 -19.29 -21.71 -3.82
CA ASP A 196 -19.90 -22.74 -4.66
C ASP A 196 -20.21 -22.13 -6.06
N LYS A 197 -19.98 -22.88 -7.14
CA LYS A 197 -20.37 -22.44 -8.49
C LYS A 197 -21.84 -22.03 -8.51
N GLU A 198 -22.70 -22.73 -7.76
CA GLU A 198 -24.12 -22.36 -7.58
C GLU A 198 -24.28 -20.95 -6.98
N ARG A 199 -23.41 -20.57 -6.04
CA ARG A 199 -23.40 -19.24 -5.45
C ARG A 199 -22.84 -18.19 -6.40
N LEU A 200 -21.86 -18.53 -7.24
CA LEU A 200 -21.39 -17.62 -8.31
C LEU A 200 -22.48 -17.37 -9.35
N ARG A 201 -23.26 -18.39 -9.71
CA ARG A 201 -24.43 -18.27 -10.59
C ARG A 201 -25.48 -17.35 -9.99
N ALA A 202 -25.86 -17.58 -8.73
CA ALA A 202 -26.81 -16.71 -8.03
C ALA A 202 -26.32 -15.25 -7.95
N ILE A 203 -25.03 -15.02 -7.72
CA ILE A 203 -24.45 -13.67 -7.75
C ILE A 203 -24.49 -13.08 -9.17
N ALA A 204 -24.22 -13.87 -10.21
CA ALA A 204 -24.30 -13.42 -11.59
C ALA A 204 -25.73 -13.01 -11.96
N GLU A 205 -26.72 -13.81 -11.58
CA GLU A 205 -28.15 -13.53 -11.75
C GLU A 205 -28.57 -12.25 -11.00
N ASP A 206 -28.27 -12.16 -9.70
CA ASP A 206 -28.65 -11.00 -8.86
C ASP A 206 -27.93 -9.69 -9.26
N SER A 207 -26.79 -9.79 -9.96
CA SER A 207 -25.97 -8.63 -10.31
C SER A 207 -26.01 -8.25 -11.78
N MET A 208 -26.60 -9.09 -12.63
CA MET A 208 -26.80 -8.77 -14.02
C MET A 208 -27.85 -7.67 -14.10
N ASP A 209 -27.45 -6.53 -14.62
CA ASP A 209 -28.36 -5.41 -14.87
C ASP A 209 -28.24 -4.97 -16.32
N GLU A 210 -29.39 -4.85 -16.96
CA GLU A 210 -29.54 -4.17 -18.23
C GLU A 210 -29.28 -2.67 -18.05
N THR A 211 -28.42 -2.11 -18.89
CA THR A 211 -28.13 -0.67 -18.90
C THR A 211 -28.95 0.06 -19.96
N THR A 212 -28.83 1.39 -20.02
CA THR A 212 -29.69 2.22 -20.87
C THR A 212 -29.50 1.89 -22.34
N ALA A 213 -30.60 1.53 -23.01
CA ALA A 213 -30.63 1.29 -24.44
C ALA A 213 -30.19 2.54 -25.23
N ARG A 214 -29.35 2.34 -26.23
CA ARG A 214 -28.88 3.37 -27.16
C ARG A 214 -29.63 3.20 -28.47
N SER A 215 -30.04 4.31 -29.09
CA SER A 215 -30.90 4.32 -30.29
C SER A 215 -30.15 4.50 -31.62
N ASP A 216 -28.81 4.52 -31.60
CA ASP A 216 -27.98 4.67 -32.82
C ASP A 216 -26.55 4.14 -32.56
N PRO A 217 -26.28 2.87 -32.94
CA PRO A 217 -27.27 1.85 -33.34
C PRO A 217 -28.16 1.41 -32.17
N ALA A 218 -29.30 0.76 -32.46
CA ALA A 218 -30.19 0.19 -31.45
C ALA A 218 -29.47 -0.93 -30.66
N THR A 219 -28.98 -0.61 -29.46
CA THR A 219 -28.12 -1.51 -28.67
C THR A 219 -28.47 -1.48 -27.20
N VAL A 220 -28.42 -2.64 -26.57
CA VAL A 220 -28.56 -2.82 -25.12
C VAL A 220 -27.29 -3.44 -24.57
N SER A 221 -26.72 -2.83 -23.54
CA SER A 221 -25.52 -3.35 -22.89
C SER A 221 -25.89 -3.96 -21.54
N PHE A 222 -25.27 -5.10 -21.23
CA PHE A 222 -25.42 -5.80 -19.97
C PHE A 222 -24.21 -5.55 -19.10
N THR A 223 -24.46 -5.36 -17.81
CA THR A 223 -23.40 -5.24 -16.81
C THR A 223 -23.52 -6.36 -15.80
N ALA A 224 -22.39 -6.77 -15.25
CA ALA A 224 -22.35 -7.72 -14.15
C ALA A 224 -21.39 -7.24 -13.05
N ASP A 225 -21.64 -7.66 -11.80
CA ASP A 225 -20.78 -7.26 -10.70
C ASP A 225 -19.44 -8.01 -10.75
N ALA A 226 -18.38 -7.22 -10.83
CA ALA A 226 -17.02 -7.60 -10.54
C ALA A 226 -16.77 -7.26 -9.06
N ARG A 227 -17.00 -8.24 -8.17
CA ARG A 227 -17.00 -8.07 -6.71
C ARG A 227 -15.62 -7.57 -6.24
N GLY A 228 -15.45 -6.26 -6.24
CA GLY A 228 -14.13 -5.64 -6.28
C GLY A 228 -14.12 -4.12 -6.42
N SER A 229 -15.08 -3.50 -7.11
CA SER A 229 -15.42 -2.04 -6.98
C SER A 229 -16.33 -1.50 -8.09
N ALA A 230 -16.56 -2.21 -9.20
CA ALA A 230 -17.26 -1.66 -10.36
C ALA A 230 -18.10 -2.71 -11.10
N ARG A 231 -19.27 -2.29 -11.58
CA ARG A 231 -20.01 -3.01 -12.61
C ARG A 231 -19.28 -2.81 -13.93
N VAL A 232 -18.98 -3.91 -14.63
CA VAL A 232 -18.35 -3.87 -15.94
C VAL A 232 -19.37 -4.24 -16.99
N TYR A 233 -19.30 -3.59 -18.15
CA TYR A 233 -20.05 -4.02 -19.33
C TYR A 233 -19.45 -5.33 -19.79
N THR A 234 -20.27 -6.35 -19.94
CA THR A 234 -19.83 -7.71 -20.26
C THR A 234 -20.29 -8.08 -21.65
N TYR A 235 -21.55 -7.78 -21.99
CA TYR A 235 -22.18 -8.12 -23.26
C TYR A 235 -22.95 -6.94 -23.87
N GLU A 236 -23.04 -6.92 -25.19
CA GLU A 236 -23.86 -5.98 -25.94
C GLU A 236 -24.75 -6.73 -26.93
N ALA A 237 -26.03 -6.39 -26.93
CA ALA A 237 -27.03 -6.89 -27.87
C ALA A 237 -27.38 -5.80 -28.88
N LEU A 238 -27.06 -6.05 -30.15
CA LEU A 238 -27.39 -5.21 -31.29
C LEU A 238 -28.68 -5.71 -31.95
N LEU A 239 -29.73 -4.89 -31.97
CA LEU A 239 -30.98 -5.24 -32.65
C LEU A 239 -30.82 -5.12 -34.16
N LYS A 240 -31.22 -6.16 -34.90
CA LYS A 240 -31.10 -6.18 -36.39
C LYS A 240 -32.11 -5.27 -37.07
N SER A 241 -33.23 -4.95 -36.41
CA SER A 241 -34.23 -4.00 -36.91
C SER A 241 -33.76 -2.54 -36.81
N ASP A 242 -32.74 -2.27 -36.00
CA ASP A 242 -32.29 -0.91 -35.62
C ASP A 242 -33.40 -0.06 -35.00
N ASP A 243 -34.42 -0.70 -34.41
CA ASP A 243 -35.54 -0.08 -33.73
C ASP A 243 -35.59 -0.53 -32.26
N LEU A 244 -35.55 0.43 -31.34
CA LEU A 244 -35.66 0.14 -29.91
C LEU A 244 -37.06 -0.28 -29.48
N ASP A 245 -38.09 0.02 -30.27
CA ASP A 245 -39.45 -0.41 -29.98
C ASP A 245 -39.58 -1.96 -30.07
N ASP A 246 -38.70 -2.62 -30.83
CA ASP A 246 -38.62 -4.09 -30.91
C ASP A 246 -37.86 -4.70 -29.72
N LEU A 247 -37.23 -3.88 -28.87
CA LEU A 247 -36.51 -4.39 -27.69
C LEU A 247 -37.44 -5.13 -26.74
N ASP A 248 -38.65 -4.63 -26.54
CA ASP A 248 -39.66 -5.26 -25.66
C ASP A 248 -40.05 -6.68 -26.13
N GLU A 249 -39.89 -7.00 -27.42
CA GLU A 249 -40.18 -8.34 -27.96
C GLU A 249 -39.07 -9.35 -27.63
N TYR A 250 -37.81 -8.92 -27.67
CA TYR A 250 -36.64 -9.80 -27.49
C TYR A 250 -36.00 -9.71 -26.11
N ARG A 251 -36.45 -8.78 -25.25
CA ARG A 251 -35.81 -8.48 -23.96
C ARG A 251 -35.58 -9.71 -23.09
N ASP A 252 -36.65 -10.45 -22.79
CA ASP A 252 -36.60 -11.63 -21.91
C ASP A 252 -35.70 -12.72 -22.52
N GLU A 253 -35.72 -12.87 -23.84
CA GLU A 253 -34.88 -13.85 -24.57
C GLU A 253 -33.39 -13.47 -24.52
N ILE A 254 -33.06 -12.20 -24.76
CA ILE A 254 -31.68 -11.71 -24.70
C ILE A 254 -31.14 -11.85 -23.27
N GLU A 255 -31.96 -11.54 -22.26
CA GLU A 255 -31.60 -11.66 -20.85
C GLU A 255 -31.30 -13.12 -20.46
N GLU A 256 -32.16 -14.06 -20.87
CA GLU A 256 -31.96 -15.49 -20.63
C GLU A 256 -30.69 -16.03 -21.31
N GLU A 257 -30.42 -15.63 -22.55
CA GLU A 257 -29.20 -16.02 -23.28
C GLU A 257 -27.93 -15.46 -22.64
N VAL A 258 -27.94 -14.21 -22.15
CA VAL A 258 -26.78 -13.65 -21.42
C VAL A 258 -26.53 -14.42 -20.12
N LEU A 259 -27.57 -14.81 -19.40
CA LEU A 259 -27.46 -15.63 -18.19
C LEU A 259 -26.91 -17.03 -18.49
N GLU A 260 -27.40 -17.68 -19.55
CA GLU A 260 -26.89 -18.99 -19.97
C GLU A 260 -25.39 -18.91 -20.30
N ILE A 261 -24.95 -17.87 -21.00
CA ILE A 261 -23.53 -17.62 -21.28
C ILE A 261 -22.72 -17.45 -19.98
N TYR A 262 -23.24 -16.73 -18.98
CA TYR A 262 -22.55 -16.60 -17.69
C TYR A 262 -22.47 -17.94 -16.95
N TYR A 263 -23.52 -18.74 -17.00
CA TYR A 263 -23.54 -20.06 -16.36
C TYR A 263 -22.57 -21.02 -17.03
N ASP A 264 -22.54 -21.06 -18.36
CA ASP A 264 -21.55 -21.83 -19.12
C ASP A 264 -20.13 -21.40 -18.73
N ALA A 265 -19.86 -20.10 -18.71
CA ALA A 265 -18.54 -19.58 -18.32
C ALA A 265 -18.16 -19.95 -16.87
N ILE A 266 -19.12 -19.94 -15.94
CA ILE A 266 -18.91 -20.36 -14.54
C ILE A 266 -18.69 -21.88 -14.44
N ASP A 267 -19.39 -22.65 -15.26
CA ASP A 267 -19.32 -24.11 -15.26
C ASP A 267 -18.01 -24.63 -15.83
N ASP A 268 -17.48 -23.93 -16.83
CA ASP A 268 -16.17 -24.21 -17.40
C ASP A 268 -15.02 -23.87 -16.43
N LEU A 269 -15.26 -23.06 -15.38
CA LEU A 269 -14.23 -22.73 -14.38
C LEU A 269 -13.73 -23.98 -13.66
N GLY A 270 -12.41 -24.15 -13.58
CA GLY A 270 -11.79 -25.26 -12.85
C GLY A 270 -11.51 -26.50 -13.71
N GLU A 271 -11.75 -26.44 -15.02
CA GLU A 271 -11.19 -27.40 -15.96
C GLU A 271 -9.73 -27.03 -16.33
N GLU A 272 -8.88 -28.03 -16.58
CA GLU A 272 -7.47 -27.82 -16.96
C GLU A 272 -7.34 -26.88 -18.17
N GLY A 273 -6.35 -25.96 -18.17
CA GLY A 273 -6.10 -25.03 -19.28
C GLY A 273 -5.89 -23.60 -18.80
N VAL A 274 -6.63 -22.66 -19.41
CA VAL A 274 -6.52 -21.21 -19.17
C VAL A 274 -6.77 -20.84 -17.70
N TYR A 275 -7.59 -21.61 -16.99
CA TYR A 275 -7.95 -21.36 -15.59
C TYR A 275 -6.81 -21.60 -14.60
N ARG A 276 -5.70 -22.24 -15.00
CA ARG A 276 -4.49 -22.33 -14.17
C ARG A 276 -3.96 -20.95 -13.81
N HIS A 277 -4.02 -20.00 -14.74
CA HIS A 277 -3.59 -18.61 -14.49
C HIS A 277 -4.44 -17.92 -13.42
N ALA A 278 -5.71 -18.29 -13.30
CA ALA A 278 -6.58 -17.79 -12.23
C ALA A 278 -6.28 -18.44 -10.87
N VAL A 279 -5.82 -19.69 -10.85
CA VAL A 279 -5.30 -20.35 -9.63
C VAL A 279 -4.02 -19.67 -9.19
N ASP A 280 -3.06 -19.48 -10.10
CA ASP A 280 -1.79 -18.81 -9.82
C ASP A 280 -2.05 -17.38 -9.28
N ALA A 281 -2.96 -16.63 -9.91
CA ALA A 281 -3.37 -15.31 -9.44
C ALA A 281 -4.03 -15.35 -8.05
N ALA A 282 -4.85 -16.36 -7.75
CA ALA A 282 -5.47 -16.52 -6.44
C ALA A 282 -4.41 -16.75 -5.34
N GLU A 283 -3.44 -17.63 -5.58
CA GLU A 283 -2.33 -17.89 -4.66
C GLU A 283 -1.48 -16.63 -4.43
N ILE A 284 -1.17 -15.88 -5.50
CA ILE A 284 -0.43 -14.62 -5.42
C ILE A 284 -1.19 -13.58 -4.57
N LEU A 285 -2.51 -13.46 -4.73
CA LEU A 285 -3.32 -12.55 -3.93
C LEU A 285 -3.33 -12.94 -2.45
N ASP A 286 -3.40 -14.23 -2.13
CA ASP A 286 -3.36 -14.73 -0.76
C ASP A 286 -1.97 -14.51 -0.11
N GLU A 287 -0.88 -14.78 -0.83
CA GLU A 287 0.48 -14.46 -0.37
C GLU A 287 0.65 -12.96 -0.15
N MET A 288 0.19 -12.13 -1.09
CA MET A 288 0.29 -10.69 -0.98
C MET A 288 -0.52 -10.15 0.22
N ALA A 289 -1.68 -10.74 0.53
CA ALA A 289 -2.44 -10.39 1.73
C ALA A 289 -1.65 -10.72 3.02
N GLU A 290 -0.97 -11.87 3.06
CA GLU A 290 -0.07 -12.24 4.16
C GLU A 290 1.08 -11.24 4.31
N ARG A 291 1.75 -10.86 3.21
CA ARG A 291 2.85 -9.89 3.23
C ARG A 291 2.40 -8.49 3.64
N ILE A 292 1.20 -8.06 3.25
CA ILE A 292 0.63 -6.78 3.70
C ILE A 292 0.37 -6.79 5.21
N GLU A 293 -0.14 -7.89 5.77
CA GLU A 293 -0.31 -8.02 7.23
C GLU A 293 1.04 -8.11 7.96
N GLU A 294 2.05 -8.77 7.38
CA GLU A 294 3.41 -8.76 7.91
C GLU A 294 4.00 -7.35 7.94
N LEU A 295 3.85 -6.59 6.84
CA LEU A 295 4.26 -5.20 6.74
C LEU A 295 3.56 -4.34 7.80
N LYS A 296 2.26 -4.51 7.98
CA LYS A 296 1.47 -3.82 9.01
C LYS A 296 2.02 -4.10 10.41
N ALA A 297 2.26 -5.37 10.74
CA ALA A 297 2.81 -5.77 12.03
C ALA A 297 4.20 -5.16 12.27
N LYS A 298 5.07 -5.18 11.26
CA LYS A 298 6.41 -4.58 11.32
C LYS A 298 6.36 -3.07 11.50
N LEU A 299 5.46 -2.37 10.82
CA LEU A 299 5.28 -0.92 11.01
C LEU A 299 4.88 -0.59 12.45
N VAL A 300 4.00 -1.37 13.06
CA VAL A 300 3.63 -1.21 14.49
C VAL A 300 4.83 -1.48 15.41
N GLU A 301 5.61 -2.53 15.14
CA GLU A 301 6.84 -2.85 15.88
C GLU A 301 7.83 -1.66 15.83
N TYR A 302 8.13 -1.17 14.63
CA TYR A 302 9.05 -0.06 14.44
C TYR A 302 8.53 1.25 15.02
N GLU A 303 7.23 1.50 15.07
CA GLU A 303 6.69 2.68 15.75
C GLU A 303 6.93 2.61 17.28
N GLY A 304 6.66 1.43 17.86
CA GLY A 304 6.79 1.16 19.30
C GLY A 304 8.24 1.21 19.80
N HIS A 305 9.22 0.94 18.93
CA HIS A 305 10.64 0.98 19.29
C HIS A 305 11.27 2.38 19.10
N PRO A 306 11.69 3.07 20.19
CA PRO A 306 12.22 4.43 20.12
C PRO A 306 13.71 4.50 19.73
N LEU A 307 14.35 3.38 19.35
CA LEU A 307 15.78 3.34 19.05
C LEU A 307 16.01 2.62 17.73
N TYR A 308 16.05 3.40 16.64
CA TYR A 308 16.50 2.92 15.34
C TYR A 308 18.03 2.83 15.37
N MET A 309 18.55 1.60 15.31
CA MET A 309 19.99 1.34 15.26
C MET A 309 20.45 1.52 13.81
N GLY A 310 21.55 2.25 13.58
CA GLY A 310 22.11 2.51 12.25
C GLY A 310 23.01 3.75 12.23
N ASP A 311 24.10 3.71 11.46
CA ASP A 311 24.97 4.86 11.24
C ASP A 311 24.25 5.83 10.28
N CYS A 312 23.45 6.71 10.85
CA CYS A 312 22.71 7.72 10.10
C CYS A 312 23.66 8.86 9.68
N PRO A 313 23.88 9.09 8.37
CA PRO A 313 24.79 10.15 7.88
C PRO A 313 24.38 11.55 8.38
N TYR A 314 23.09 11.75 8.65
CA TYR A 314 22.54 13.02 9.13
C TYR A 314 22.91 13.32 10.59
N LEU A 315 23.25 12.30 11.39
CA LEU A 315 23.79 12.52 12.73
C LEU A 315 25.21 13.10 12.68
N ASP A 316 25.97 12.81 11.62
CA ASP A 316 27.32 13.32 11.44
C ASP A 316 27.33 14.78 10.96
N GLU A 317 26.40 15.19 10.10
CA GLU A 317 26.27 16.58 9.65
C GLU A 317 25.95 17.56 10.79
N ALA A 318 25.22 17.11 11.81
CA ALA A 318 24.89 17.94 12.97
C ALA A 318 26.06 18.11 13.97
N THR A 319 27.18 17.42 13.75
CA THR A 319 28.37 17.49 14.62
C THR A 319 29.44 18.49 14.14
N LEU A 320 29.26 19.13 12.98
CA LEU A 320 30.12 20.17 12.40
C LEU A 320 29.73 21.59 12.83
#